data_AF-X1V5H4-F1
#
_entry.id   AF-X1V5H4-F1
#
_cell.length_a   1.000
_cell.length_b   1.000
_cell.length_c   1.000
_cell.angle_alpha   90.00
_cell.angle_beta   90.00
_cell.angle_gamma   90.00
#
_symmetry.space_group_name_H-M   'P 1'
#
loop_
_entity.id
_entity.type
_entity.pdbx_description
1 polymer ?
#
loop_
_entity_poly.entity_id
_entity_poly.type
_entity_poly.pdbx_seq_one_letter_code
_entity_poly.pdbx_strand_id
1 'polypeptide(L)'
;ENIAKKHIENSNPGTKEDFSVVVSKFTHPLAKNMLDPYLYQKSRVDYARFYFADYVADIKVDNKPTPNLMSKLSIAENMPLYIICKKFESSQELTIAKDIMRQSKEGESRR
;
A
#
# COMPACT_ATOMS: atom_id res chain seq x y z
N GLU A 1 -1.03 -8.01 16.18
CA GLU A 1 -1.91 -7.16 17.00
C GLU A 1 -1.21 -6.62 18.26
N ASN A 2 -0.75 -7.48 19.19
CA ASN A 2 -0.13 -7.04 20.46
C ASN A 2 1.03 -6.02 20.30
N ILE A 3 1.89 -6.21 19.29
CA ILE A 3 2.99 -5.28 19.00
C ILE A 3 2.45 -3.90 18.61
N ALA A 4 1.57 -3.83 17.61
CA ALA A 4 0.95 -2.59 17.16
C ALA A 4 0.22 -1.85 18.30
N LYS A 5 -0.55 -2.58 19.12
CA LYS A 5 -1.25 -2.00 20.27
C LYS A 5 -0.27 -1.36 21.27
N LYS A 6 0.82 -2.04 21.60
CA LYS A 6 1.87 -1.51 22.47
C LYS A 6 2.51 -0.25 21.91
N HIS A 7 2.76 -0.18 20.60
CA HIS A 7 3.29 1.03 19.95
C HIS A 7 2.33 2.22 20.05
N ILE A 8 1.04 1.99 19.78
CA ILE A 8 -0.01 3.01 19.88
C ILE A 8 -0.14 3.52 21.31
N GLU A 9 -0.26 2.62 22.29
CA GLU A 9 -0.45 2.97 23.71
C GLU A 9 0.73 3.77 24.28
N ASN A 10 1.95 3.45 23.84
CA ASN A 10 3.16 4.13 24.33
C ASN A 10 3.55 5.34 23.47
N SER A 11 2.75 5.72 22.46
CA SER A 11 3.10 6.74 21.46
C SER A 11 4.51 6.53 20.86
N ASN A 12 4.90 5.25 20.73
CA ASN A 12 6.19 4.86 20.21
C ASN A 12 6.00 4.39 18.77
N PRO A 13 6.50 5.12 17.75
CA PRO A 13 6.33 4.76 16.35
C PRO A 13 7.02 3.43 15.98
N GLY A 14 7.86 2.90 16.88
CA GLY A 14 8.60 1.68 16.66
C GLY A 14 9.79 1.88 15.74
N THR A 15 10.28 0.77 15.22
CA THR A 15 11.40 0.73 14.27
C THR A 15 10.86 0.44 12.87
N LYS A 16 11.65 0.75 11.84
CA LYS A 16 11.32 0.37 10.46
C LYS A 16 11.21 -1.16 10.30
N GLU A 17 11.82 -1.93 11.20
CA GLU A 17 11.73 -3.37 11.26
C GLU A 17 10.40 -3.86 11.84
N ASP A 18 9.70 -3.05 12.64
CA ASP A 18 8.38 -3.41 13.16
C ASP A 18 7.32 -3.25 12.06
N PHE A 19 7.27 -2.06 11.45
CA PHE A 19 6.30 -1.72 10.40
C PHE A 19 6.95 -0.87 9.29
N SER A 20 7.74 -1.49 8.42
CA SER A 20 8.33 -0.76 7.28
C SER A 20 7.23 -0.25 6.34
N VAL A 21 7.29 1.04 6.01
CA VAL A 21 6.36 1.68 5.07
C VAL A 21 7.11 2.09 3.81
N VAL A 22 6.65 1.62 2.66
CA VAL A 22 7.15 2.05 1.34
C VAL A 22 6.06 2.82 0.62
N VAL A 23 6.40 3.99 0.07
CA VAL A 23 5.43 4.84 -0.64
C VAL A 23 5.67 4.79 -2.14
N SER A 24 4.59 4.68 -2.88
CA SER A 24 4.58 4.85 -4.33
C SER A 24 3.54 5.88 -4.75
N LYS A 25 3.74 6.47 -5.92
CA LYS A 25 2.85 7.46 -6.52
C LYS A 25 2.47 7.00 -7.92
N PHE A 26 1.18 7.01 -8.22
CA PHE A 26 0.71 6.86 -9.58
C PHE A 26 0.70 8.21 -10.28
N THR A 27 1.24 8.26 -11.49
CA THR A 27 1.33 9.52 -12.27
C THR A 27 0.10 9.78 -13.14
N HIS A 28 -0.92 8.93 -13.07
CA HIS A 28 -2.08 8.98 -13.98
C HIS A 28 -3.30 9.64 -13.31
N PRO A 29 -4.06 10.51 -13.98
CA PRO A 29 -5.23 11.17 -13.41
C PRO A 29 -6.31 10.20 -12.89
N LEU A 30 -6.53 9.08 -13.57
CA LEU A 30 -7.48 8.03 -13.15
C LEU A 30 -7.01 7.22 -11.93
N ALA A 31 -5.77 7.38 -11.49
CA ALA A 31 -5.25 6.67 -10.33
C ALA A 31 -5.70 7.27 -9.00
N LYS A 32 -6.42 8.40 -9.03
CA LYS A 32 -6.99 9.05 -7.84
C LYS A 32 -8.16 8.28 -7.21
N ASN A 33 -8.58 7.18 -7.83
CA ASN A 33 -9.65 6.34 -7.29
C ASN A 33 -9.14 5.61 -6.04
N MET A 34 -9.86 5.77 -4.93
CA MET A 34 -9.59 5.04 -3.69
C MET A 34 -10.13 3.62 -3.83
N LEU A 35 -9.25 2.64 -3.78
CA LEU A 35 -9.62 1.23 -3.64
C LEU A 35 -9.59 0.87 -2.16
N ASP A 36 -10.30 -0.20 -1.81
CA ASP A 36 -10.24 -0.74 -0.45
C ASP A 36 -8.82 -1.23 -0.13
N PRO A 37 -8.33 -1.00 1.11
CA PRO A 37 -7.09 -1.61 1.55
C PRO A 37 -7.17 -3.13 1.48
N TYR A 38 -6.06 -3.76 1.08
CA TYR A 38 -6.02 -5.23 0.99
C TYR A 38 -4.64 -5.77 1.38
N LEU A 39 -4.65 -7.04 1.80
CA LEU A 39 -3.44 -7.78 2.11
C LEU A 39 -2.88 -8.44 0.85
N TYR A 40 -1.57 -8.40 0.72
CA TYR A 40 -0.86 -9.11 -0.35
C TYR A 40 0.53 -9.53 0.11
N GLN A 41 1.11 -10.49 -0.59
CA GLN A 41 2.44 -10.99 -0.29
C GLN A 41 3.46 -10.51 -1.31
N LYS A 42 4.61 -10.04 -0.83
CA LYS A 42 5.76 -9.65 -1.64
C LYS A 42 7.01 -10.29 -1.08
N SER A 43 7.71 -11.09 -1.90
CA SER A 43 8.92 -11.81 -1.47
C SER A 43 8.71 -12.64 -0.19
N ARG A 44 7.55 -13.30 -0.06
CA ARG A 44 7.14 -14.12 1.10
C ARG A 44 6.92 -13.36 2.41
N VAL A 45 6.78 -12.03 2.33
CA VAL A 45 6.48 -11.13 3.45
C VAL A 45 5.11 -10.50 3.19
N ASP A 46 4.27 -10.47 4.22
CA ASP A 46 2.91 -9.93 4.12
C ASP A 46 2.88 -8.41 4.31
N TYR A 47 2.14 -7.75 3.42
CA TYR A 47 1.95 -6.31 3.36
C TYR A 47 0.46 -5.97 3.30
N ALA A 48 0.09 -4.87 3.93
CA ALA A 48 -1.18 -4.20 3.74
C ALA A 48 -0.98 -2.98 2.82
N ARG A 49 -1.74 -2.90 1.74
CA ARG A 49 -1.73 -1.76 0.82
C ARG A 49 -2.83 -0.78 1.18
N PHE A 50 -2.48 0.50 1.30
CA PHE A 50 -3.39 1.61 1.55
C PHE A 50 -3.29 2.66 0.45
N TYR A 51 -4.42 3.31 0.14
CA TYR A 51 -4.54 4.28 -0.93
C TYR A 51 -4.84 5.68 -0.38
N PHE A 52 -4.05 6.66 -0.81
CA PHE A 52 -4.13 8.07 -0.41
C PHE A 52 -4.08 8.96 -1.66
N ALA A 53 -5.22 9.18 -2.29
CA ALA A 53 -5.32 9.89 -3.58
C ALA A 53 -4.38 9.30 -4.65
N ASP A 54 -3.32 10.01 -5.04
CA ASP A 54 -2.31 9.55 -6.00
C ASP A 54 -1.16 8.75 -5.37
N TYR A 55 -1.15 8.59 -4.05
CA TYR A 55 -0.16 7.84 -3.30
C TYR A 55 -0.70 6.48 -2.85
N VAL A 56 0.21 5.52 -2.74
CA VAL A 56 -0.04 4.17 -2.24
C VAL A 56 1.03 3.84 -1.21
N ALA A 57 0.61 3.46 -0.01
CA ALA A 57 1.49 3.00 1.05
C ALA A 57 1.41 1.47 1.16
N ASP A 58 2.56 0.82 1.01
CA ASP A 58 2.74 -0.59 1.29
C ASP A 58 3.32 -0.72 2.71
N ILE A 59 2.52 -1.14 3.68
CA ILE A 59 2.89 -1.29 5.08
C ILE A 59 3.16 -2.76 5.36
N LYS A 60 4.37 -3.11 5.81
CA LYS A 60 4.67 -4.47 6.24
C LYS A 60 3.88 -4.78 7.51
N VAL A 61 3.20 -5.93 7.53
CA VAL A 61 2.44 -6.42 8.69
C VAL A 61 2.92 -7.79 9.18
N ASP A 62 3.96 -8.33 8.53
CA ASP A 62 4.61 -9.59 8.86
C ASP A 62 5.76 -9.39 9.87
N ASN A 63 5.99 -10.38 10.73
CA ASN A 63 7.11 -10.44 11.67
C ASN A 63 8.45 -10.73 10.96
N LYS A 64 8.43 -11.18 9.70
CA LYS A 64 9.64 -11.38 8.90
C LYS A 64 10.36 -10.05 8.61
N PRO A 65 11.69 -10.08 8.41
CA PRO A 65 12.44 -8.89 8.04
C PRO A 65 12.00 -8.34 6.68
N THR A 66 12.04 -7.01 6.55
CA THR A 66 11.74 -6.34 5.29
C THR A 66 12.78 -6.74 4.23
N PRO A 67 12.37 -7.15 3.01
CA PRO A 67 13.31 -7.50 1.95
C PRO A 67 14.29 -6.36 1.64
N ASN A 68 15.55 -6.70 1.32
CA ASN A 68 16.66 -5.74 1.22
C ASN A 68 16.34 -4.50 0.36
N LEU A 69 15.74 -4.69 -0.82
CA LEU A 69 15.36 -3.56 -1.69
C LEU A 69 14.30 -2.66 -1.05
N MET A 70 13.29 -3.23 -0.38
CA MET A 70 12.23 -2.46 0.28
C MET A 70 12.77 -1.76 1.53
N SER A 71 13.68 -2.38 2.26
CA SER A 71 14.32 -1.79 3.46
C SER A 71 15.03 -0.46 3.13
N LYS A 72 15.67 -0.37 1.95
CA LYS A 72 16.32 0.86 1.47
C LYS A 72 15.36 1.96 1.04
N LEU A 73 14.13 1.60 0.67
CA LEU A 73 13.09 2.51 0.21
C LEU A 73 12.05 2.84 1.29
N SER A 74 12.20 2.23 2.47
CA SER A 74 11.27 2.43 3.58
C SER A 74 11.47 3.79 4.20
N ILE A 75 10.38 4.42 4.63
CA ILE A 75 10.42 5.65 5.41
C ILE A 75 11.23 5.38 6.69
N ALA A 76 12.16 6.28 7.00
CA ALA A 76 12.97 6.25 8.22
C ALA A 76 13.28 7.68 8.67
N GLU A 77 13.44 7.87 9.98
CA GLU A 77 13.86 9.15 10.54
C GLU A 77 15.23 9.57 10.01
N ASN A 78 15.40 10.88 9.78
CA ASN A 78 16.66 11.48 9.30
C ASN A 78 17.17 10.92 7.96
N MET A 79 16.30 10.27 7.17
CA MET A 79 16.61 9.75 5.84
C MET A 79 15.73 10.44 4.79
N PRO A 80 16.22 10.59 3.54
CA PRO A 80 15.39 11.09 2.45
C PRO A 80 14.13 10.25 2.24
N LEU A 81 13.00 10.90 1.94
CA LEU A 81 11.79 10.22 1.53
C LEU A 81 11.92 9.75 0.08
N TYR A 82 11.92 8.43 -0.13
CA TYR A 82 11.87 7.83 -1.46
C TYR A 82 10.44 7.54 -1.87
N ILE A 83 10.04 8.02 -3.05
CA ILE A 83 8.71 7.80 -3.63
C ILE A 83 8.87 7.07 -4.95
N ILE A 84 8.29 5.88 -5.06
CA ILE A 84 8.35 5.08 -6.29
C ILE A 84 7.28 5.56 -7.27
N CYS A 85 7.68 6.14 -8.39
CA CYS A 85 6.75 6.48 -9.48
C CYS A 85 6.33 5.21 -10.23
N LYS A 86 5.02 4.96 -10.31
CA LYS A 86 4.44 3.82 -11.02
C LYS A 86 3.50 4.30 -12.13
N LYS A 87 3.51 3.58 -13.26
CA LYS A 87 2.50 3.73 -14.31
C LYS A 87 1.23 3.01 -13.87
N PHE A 88 0.10 3.72 -13.93
CA PHE A 88 -1.20 3.16 -13.53
C PHE A 88 -1.69 2.12 -14.55
N GLU A 89 -1.32 2.27 -15.81
CA GLU A 89 -1.72 1.45 -16.93
C GLU A 89 -1.21 0.01 -16.83
N SER A 90 -0.08 -0.19 -16.16
CA SER A 90 0.53 -1.49 -15.91
C SER A 90 0.22 -2.04 -14.51
N SER A 91 -0.69 -1.41 -13.78
CA SER A 91 -0.98 -1.71 -12.38
C SER A 91 -2.10 -2.75 -12.24
N GLN A 92 -2.13 -3.47 -11.11
CA GLN A 92 -3.26 -4.36 -10.79
C GLN A 92 -4.52 -3.56 -10.47
N GLU A 93 -4.32 -2.33 -9.99
CA GLU A 93 -5.34 -1.37 -9.61
C GLU A 93 -6.23 -0.99 -10.80
N LEU A 94 -5.65 -0.85 -12.00
CA LEU A 94 -6.44 -0.64 -13.21
C LEU A 94 -7.33 -1.84 -13.53
N THR A 95 -6.84 -3.07 -13.34
CA THR A 95 -7.63 -4.28 -13.56
C THR A 95 -8.81 -4.32 -12.59
N ILE A 96 -8.56 -4.08 -11.30
CA ILE A 96 -9.62 -4.02 -10.27
C ILE A 96 -10.65 -2.93 -10.59
N ALA A 97 -10.19 -1.73 -10.96
CA ALA A 97 -11.10 -0.63 -11.33
C ALA A 97 -11.99 -0.98 -12.52
N LYS A 98 -11.45 -1.67 -13.54
CA LYS A 98 -12.22 -2.15 -14.69
C LYS A 98 -13.28 -3.18 -14.29
N ASP A 99 -12.95 -4.09 -13.39
CA ASP A 99 -13.88 -5.12 -12.92
C ASP A 99 -15.04 -4.50 -12.14
N ILE A 100 -14.76 -3.53 -11.26
CA ILE A 100 -15.78 -2.76 -10.53
C ILE A 100 -16.71 -2.03 -11.52
N MET A 101 -16.15 -1.35 -12.51
CA MET A 101 -16.93 -0.64 -13.54
C MET A 101 -17.79 -1.58 -14.40
N ARG A 102 -17.34 -2.82 -14.64
CA ARG A 102 -18.15 -3.80 -15.38
C ARG A 102 -19.35 -4.25 -14.56
N GLN A 103 -19.14 -4.55 -13.27
CA GLN A 103 -20.20 -4.98 -12.36
C GLN A 103 -21.26 -3.90 -12.16
N SER A 104 -20.87 -2.62 -12.07
CA SER A 104 -21.84 -1.53 -11.92
C SER A 104 -22.77 -1.41 -13.13
N LYS A 105 -22.25 -1.57 -14.35
CA LYS A 105 -23.04 -1.53 -15.59
C LYS A 105 -24.03 -2.70 -15.71
N GLU A 106 -23.62 -3.90 -15.30
CA GLU A 106 -24.50 -5.08 -15.29
C GLU A 106 -25.62 -4.95 -14.24
N GLY A 107 -25.36 -4.28 -13.12
CA GLY A 107 -26.36 -3.97 -12.10
C GLY A 107 -27.38 -2.92 -12.53
N GLU A 108 -26.95 -1.92 -13.32
CA GLU A 108 -27.85 -0.89 -13.90
C GLU A 108 -28.71 -1.45 -15.04
N SER A 109 -28.20 -2.36 -15.86
CA SER A 109 -28.95 -2.94 -16.97
C SER A 109 -30.02 -3.97 -16.54
N ARG A 110 -30.07 -4.33 -15.25
CA ARG A 110 -31.06 -5.24 -14.63
C ARG A 110 -32.09 -4.53 -13.76
N ARG A 111 -32.02 -3.20 -13.65
CA ARG A 111 -33.02 -2.34 -12.98
C ARG A 111 -33.86 -1.63 -14.03
#